data_AF-A0A7L7MJN8-F1
#
_entry.id   AF-A0A7L7MJN8-F1
#
_cell.length_a   1.000
_cell.length_b   1.000
_cell.length_c   1.000
_cell.angle_alpha   90.00
_cell.angle_beta   90.00
_cell.angle_gamma   90.00
#
_symmetry.space_group_name_H-M   'P 1'
#
loop_
_entity.id
_entity.type
_entity.pdbx_description
1 polymer ?
#
loop_
_entity_poly.entity_id
_entity_poly.type
_entity_poly.pdbx_seq_one_letter_code
_entity_poly.pdbx_strand_id
1 'polypeptide(L)'
;MRLNSAADQGGGGGGSAGITKADTARMNQASNALVELRGDTENVDNAADDDTQSAVRGLNKHTAGGMPDAGSWQTAGSLMTMDVRWGMQVANLKSMLQEISDKLHATTGQYTRAEQEERARMNAINSPFG
;
A
#
# COMPACT_ATOMS: atom_id res chain seq x y z
N MET A 1 -18.29 -30.28 -10.30
CA MET A 1 -18.50 -30.17 -8.84
C MET A 1 -18.48 -31.57 -8.25
N ARG A 2 -17.43 -31.95 -7.52
CA ARG A 2 -17.38 -33.20 -6.75
C ARG A 2 -16.76 -32.90 -5.40
N LEU A 3 -17.62 -32.78 -4.40
CA LEU A 3 -17.28 -32.97 -3.00
C LEU A 3 -17.71 -34.39 -2.68
N ASN A 4 -16.76 -35.30 -2.40
CA ASN A 4 -17.06 -36.41 -1.52
C ASN A 4 -15.80 -36.84 -0.76
N SER A 5 -15.96 -36.75 0.54
CA SER A 5 -15.19 -37.27 1.66
C SER A 5 -14.64 -38.68 1.46
N ALA A 6 -13.33 -38.81 1.63
CA ALA A 6 -12.69 -39.99 2.19
C ALA A 6 -11.66 -39.50 3.21
N ALA A 7 -12.04 -39.57 4.49
CA ALA A 7 -11.08 -39.59 5.57
C ALA A 7 -10.81 -41.07 5.86
N ASP A 8 -9.61 -41.57 5.59
CA ASP A 8 -8.89 -42.37 6.59
C ASP A 8 -7.40 -42.59 6.26
N GLN A 9 -6.62 -42.59 7.35
CA GLN A 9 -5.34 -43.25 7.59
C GLN A 9 -4.05 -42.81 6.85
N GLY A 10 -3.30 -41.97 7.56
CA GLY A 10 -1.95 -42.35 7.99
C GLY A 10 -0.80 -41.57 7.35
N GLY A 11 -0.26 -40.59 8.09
CA GLY A 11 1.09 -40.08 7.83
C GLY A 11 1.29 -38.61 8.14
N GLY A 12 1.94 -38.32 9.29
CA GLY A 12 2.78 -37.14 9.48
C GLY A 12 2.10 -35.78 9.39
N GLY A 13 1.64 -35.28 10.55
CA GLY A 13 1.32 -33.87 10.71
C GLY A 13 2.55 -33.00 10.43
N GLY A 14 2.48 -32.22 9.35
CA GLY A 14 3.58 -31.35 8.94
C GLY A 14 3.26 -30.59 7.66
N GLY A 15 2.11 -29.91 7.59
CA GLY A 15 1.68 -29.28 6.33
C GLY A 15 1.22 -27.83 6.40
N SER A 16 0.69 -27.36 7.53
CA SER A 16 0.03 -26.04 7.57
C SER A 16 0.98 -24.90 7.98
N ALA A 17 1.74 -25.08 9.06
CA ALA A 17 2.57 -24.00 9.63
C ALA A 17 3.65 -23.45 8.68
N GLY A 18 4.20 -24.30 7.79
CA GLY A 18 5.22 -23.86 6.81
C GLY A 18 4.65 -23.00 5.69
N ILE A 19 3.42 -23.28 5.24
CA ILE A 19 2.73 -22.53 4.18
C ILE A 19 2.26 -21.18 4.74
N THR A 20 1.64 -21.17 5.92
CA THR A 20 1.17 -19.92 6.57
C THR A 20 2.32 -18.95 6.86
N LYS A 21 3.49 -19.45 7.27
CA LYS A 21 4.67 -18.61 7.51
C LYS A 21 5.25 -18.03 6.21
N ALA A 22 5.27 -18.81 5.12
CA ALA A 22 5.73 -18.32 3.82
C ALA A 22 4.78 -17.26 3.24
N ASP A 23 3.46 -17.45 3.39
CA ASP A 23 2.46 -16.49 2.95
C ASP A 23 2.51 -15.20 3.78
N THR A 24 2.67 -15.33 5.11
CA THR A 24 2.87 -14.17 6.01
C THR A 24 4.12 -13.36 5.64
N ALA A 25 5.24 -14.04 5.30
CA ALA A 25 6.46 -13.37 4.86
C ALA A 25 6.25 -12.62 3.52
N ARG A 26 5.54 -13.23 2.56
CA ARG A 26 5.20 -12.59 1.28
C ARG A 26 4.27 -11.39 1.47
N MET A 27 3.29 -11.48 2.37
CA MET A 27 2.40 -10.36 2.68
C MET A 27 3.16 -9.18 3.31
N ASN A 28 4.10 -9.44 4.21
CA ASN A 28 4.97 -8.41 4.77
C ASN A 28 5.86 -7.76 3.70
N GLN A 29 6.45 -8.56 2.80
CA GLN A 29 7.25 -8.02 1.69
C GLN A 29 6.41 -7.16 0.76
N ALA A 30 5.20 -7.60 0.42
CA ALA A 30 4.27 -6.82 -0.40
C ALA A 30 3.89 -5.50 0.30
N SER A 31 3.61 -5.54 1.60
CA SER A 31 3.31 -4.33 2.39
C SER A 31 4.46 -3.32 2.36
N ASN A 32 5.69 -3.77 2.62
CA ASN A 32 6.87 -2.92 2.58
C ASN A 32 7.10 -2.31 1.18
N ALA A 33 6.95 -3.12 0.13
CA ALA A 33 7.08 -2.63 -1.25
C ALA A 33 6.02 -1.56 -1.60
N LEU A 34 4.81 -1.66 -1.05
CA LEU A 34 3.77 -0.63 -1.23
C LEU A 34 4.12 0.67 -0.49
N VAL A 35 4.73 0.58 0.69
CA VAL A 35 5.23 1.75 1.44
C VAL A 35 6.35 2.44 0.68
N GLU A 36 7.31 1.69 0.15
CA GLU A 36 8.40 2.21 -0.69
C GLU A 36 7.85 2.87 -1.96
N LEU A 37 6.96 2.18 -2.68
CA LEU A 37 6.30 2.73 -3.88
C LEU A 37 5.57 4.05 -3.58
N ARG A 38 4.90 4.13 -2.43
CA ARG A 38 4.24 5.37 -1.98
C ARG A 38 5.26 6.49 -1.77
N GLY A 39 6.38 6.21 -1.10
CA GLY A 39 7.44 7.19 -0.88
C GLY A 39 8.08 7.68 -2.18
N ASP A 40 8.37 6.76 -3.11
CA ASP A 40 8.90 7.10 -4.43
C ASP A 40 7.92 7.95 -5.23
N THR A 41 6.63 7.61 -5.16
CA THR A 41 5.56 8.40 -5.78
C THR A 41 5.48 9.79 -5.16
N GLU A 42 5.58 9.93 -3.83
CA GLU A 42 5.61 11.22 -3.14
C GLU A 42 6.79 12.10 -3.61
N ASN A 43 7.98 11.51 -3.77
CA ASN A 43 9.16 12.26 -4.21
C ASN A 43 9.04 12.77 -5.64
N VAL A 44 8.59 11.91 -6.58
CA VAL A 44 8.40 12.28 -7.98
C VAL A 44 7.29 13.32 -8.13
N ASP A 45 6.19 13.16 -7.38
CA ASP A 45 5.06 14.07 -7.37
C ASP A 45 5.44 15.47 -6.88
N ASN A 46 6.19 15.56 -5.77
CA ASN A 46 6.66 16.85 -5.24
C ASN A 46 7.57 17.56 -6.25
N ALA A 47 8.46 16.84 -6.93
CA ALA A 47 9.32 17.42 -7.96
C ALA A 47 8.51 17.96 -9.15
N ALA A 48 7.47 17.23 -9.57
CA ALA A 48 6.59 17.65 -10.65
C ALA A 48 5.74 18.88 -10.29
N ASP A 49 5.25 18.96 -9.04
CA ASP A 49 4.53 20.13 -8.50
C ASP A 49 5.45 21.37 -8.46
N ASP A 50 6.67 21.22 -7.92
CA ASP A 50 7.66 22.31 -7.86
C ASP A 50 8.00 22.87 -9.25
N ASP A 51 8.27 22.00 -10.22
CA ASP A 51 8.55 22.38 -11.61
C ASP A 51 7.34 23.05 -12.26
N THR A 52 6.13 22.56 -11.97
CA THR A 52 4.89 23.10 -12.49
C THR A 52 4.61 24.50 -11.94
N GLN A 53 4.74 24.69 -10.63
CA GLN A 53 4.60 26.01 -10.00
C GLN A 53 5.69 26.99 -10.45
N SER A 54 6.91 26.51 -10.67
CA SER A 54 8.01 27.31 -11.23
C SER A 54 7.68 27.78 -12.65
N ALA A 55 7.17 26.88 -13.50
CA ALA A 55 6.73 27.21 -14.85
C ALA A 55 5.55 28.20 -14.87
N VAL A 56 4.53 28.00 -14.03
CA VAL A 56 3.40 28.94 -13.87
C VAL A 56 3.90 30.32 -13.45
N ARG A 57 4.77 30.40 -12.44
CA ARG A 57 5.40 31.67 -12.01
C ARG A 57 6.21 32.31 -13.13
N GLY A 58 6.98 31.52 -13.88
CA GLY A 58 7.76 31.99 -15.03
C GLY A 58 6.88 32.59 -16.12
N LEU A 59 5.79 31.91 -16.49
CA LEU A 59 4.81 32.40 -17.46
C LEU A 59 4.15 33.70 -16.98
N ASN A 60 3.77 33.76 -15.70
CA ASN A 60 3.12 34.93 -15.12
C ASN A 60 4.07 36.11 -14.92
N LYS A 61 5.38 35.88 -14.74
CA LYS A 61 6.40 36.93 -14.59
C LYS A 61 6.51 37.85 -15.82
N HIS A 62 6.15 37.35 -17.00
CA HIS A 62 6.16 38.12 -18.25
C HIS A 62 4.82 38.79 -18.55
N THR A 63 3.87 38.76 -17.60
CA THR A 63 2.60 39.46 -17.75
C THR A 63 2.77 40.95 -17.43
N ALA A 64 2.48 41.81 -18.40
CA ALA A 64 2.51 43.25 -18.19
C ALA A 64 1.39 43.69 -17.23
N GLY A 65 1.76 44.23 -16.06
CA GLY A 65 0.91 45.16 -15.30
C GLY A 65 -0.21 44.58 -14.41
N GLY A 66 -0.09 43.34 -13.92
CA GLY A 66 -1.04 42.75 -12.95
C GLY A 66 -0.32 42.03 -11.81
N MET A 67 -1.03 41.79 -10.69
CA MET A 67 -0.50 41.06 -9.52
C MET A 67 0.22 39.76 -9.94
N PRO A 68 1.29 39.34 -9.22
CA PRO A 68 2.06 38.13 -9.54
C PRO A 68 1.23 36.84 -9.58
N ASP A 69 0.09 36.82 -8.89
CA ASP A 69 -0.88 35.72 -8.91
C ASP A 69 -1.96 35.86 -10.01
N ALA A 70 -1.90 36.91 -10.81
CA ALA A 70 -2.87 37.32 -11.82
C ALA A 70 -2.24 37.44 -13.22
N GLY A 71 -1.31 36.55 -13.57
CA GLY A 71 -0.75 36.51 -14.91
C GLY A 71 -1.79 36.11 -15.98
N SER A 72 -1.67 36.68 -17.18
CA SER A 72 -2.72 36.65 -18.23
C SER A 72 -2.59 35.50 -19.21
N TRP A 73 -1.55 34.66 -19.06
CA TRP A 73 -1.32 33.54 -19.96
C TRP A 73 -2.29 32.41 -19.67
N GLN A 74 -3.22 32.16 -20.60
CA GLN A 74 -4.17 31.03 -20.53
C GLN A 74 -3.48 29.69 -20.33
N THR A 75 -2.24 29.54 -20.81
CA THR A 75 -1.40 28.36 -20.61
C THR A 75 -1.00 28.17 -19.15
N ALA A 76 -0.71 29.25 -18.40
CA ALA A 76 -0.41 29.17 -16.98
C ALA A 76 -1.63 28.71 -16.15
N GLY A 77 -2.82 29.24 -16.45
CA GLY A 77 -4.06 28.80 -15.82
C GLY A 77 -4.44 27.35 -16.15
N SER A 78 -4.21 26.93 -17.41
CA SER A 78 -4.41 25.53 -17.83
C SER A 78 -3.45 24.58 -17.12
N LEU A 79 -2.19 24.98 -16.98
CA LEU A 79 -1.17 24.22 -16.28
C LEU A 79 -1.50 24.06 -14.79
N MET A 80 -1.93 25.14 -14.12
CA MET A 80 -2.40 25.09 -12.72
C MET A 80 -3.64 24.18 -12.55
N THR A 81 -4.55 24.18 -13.52
CA THR A 81 -5.72 23.30 -13.48
C THR A 81 -5.33 21.82 -13.61
N MET A 82 -4.34 21.52 -14.45
CA MET A 82 -3.79 20.17 -14.59
C MET A 82 -3.06 19.74 -13.32
N ASP A 83 -2.28 20.62 -12.72
CA ASP A 83 -1.56 20.40 -11.47
C ASP A 83 -2.51 20.01 -10.32
N VAL A 84 -3.55 20.82 -10.10
CA VAL A 84 -4.59 20.52 -9.09
C VAL A 84 -5.26 19.17 -9.34
N ARG A 85 -5.58 18.87 -10.60
CA ARG A 85 -6.20 17.58 -10.97
C ARG A 85 -5.24 16.41 -10.71
N TRP A 86 -3.97 16.57 -11.04
CA TRP A 86 -2.94 15.58 -10.79
C TRP A 86 -2.77 15.32 -9.30
N GLY A 87 -2.64 16.38 -8.49
CA GLY A 87 -2.55 16.28 -7.03
C GLY A 87 -3.72 15.51 -6.40
N MET A 88 -4.96 15.73 -6.88
CA MET A 88 -6.12 14.94 -6.42
C MET A 88 -6.00 13.45 -6.78
N GLN A 89 -5.51 13.11 -7.98
CA GLN A 89 -5.34 11.72 -8.40
C GLN A 89 -4.24 11.02 -7.59
N VAL A 90 -3.14 11.73 -7.34
CA VAL A 90 -2.03 11.21 -6.55
C VAL A 90 -2.42 11.03 -5.08
N ALA A 91 -3.17 11.96 -4.49
CA ALA A 91 -3.72 11.81 -3.15
C ALA A 91 -4.60 10.55 -3.02
N ASN A 92 -5.47 10.31 -4.01
CA ASN A 92 -6.30 9.09 -4.05
C ASN A 92 -5.44 7.81 -4.15
N LEU A 93 -4.42 7.81 -5.02
CA LEU A 93 -3.49 6.69 -5.14
C LEU A 93 -2.77 6.40 -3.82
N LYS A 94 -2.23 7.45 -3.17
CA LYS A 94 -1.56 7.33 -1.86
C LYS A 94 -2.50 6.73 -0.81
N SER A 95 -3.77 7.15 -0.77
CA SER A 95 -4.77 6.58 0.14
C SER A 95 -5.03 5.10 -0.13
N MET A 96 -5.19 4.70 -1.40
CA MET A 96 -5.40 3.30 -1.76
C MET A 96 -4.20 2.42 -1.39
N LEU A 97 -2.97 2.90 -1.64
CA LEU A 97 -1.74 2.19 -1.27
C LEU A 97 -1.65 2.00 0.25
N GLN A 98 -1.98 3.03 1.02
CA GLN A 98 -2.02 2.96 2.48
C GLN A 98 -3.04 1.93 2.97
N GLU A 99 -4.27 1.97 2.45
CA GLU A 99 -5.30 1.01 2.84
C GLU A 99 -4.92 -0.44 2.55
N ILE A 100 -4.28 -0.70 1.42
CA ILE A 100 -3.82 -2.06 1.06
C ILE A 100 -2.71 -2.49 2.02
N SER A 101 -1.73 -1.63 2.29
CA SER A 101 -0.68 -1.87 3.27
C SER A 101 -1.25 -2.20 4.66
N ASP A 102 -2.20 -1.41 5.15
CA ASP A 102 -2.85 -1.63 6.44
C ASP A 102 -3.59 -2.97 6.51
N LYS A 103 -4.30 -3.33 5.43
CA LYS A 103 -4.98 -4.63 5.32
C LYS A 103 -3.99 -5.79 5.34
N LEU A 104 -2.88 -5.70 4.61
CA LEU A 104 -1.83 -6.73 4.60
C LEU A 104 -1.20 -6.90 5.98
N HIS A 105 -0.90 -5.82 6.69
CA HIS A 105 -0.39 -5.87 8.05
C HIS A 105 -1.40 -6.46 9.04
N ALA A 106 -2.68 -6.06 8.95
CA ALA A 106 -3.74 -6.60 9.81
C ALA A 106 -3.91 -8.11 9.62
N THR A 107 -3.94 -8.58 8.36
CA THR A 107 -4.05 -10.00 8.05
C THR A 107 -2.84 -10.80 8.53
N THR A 108 -1.63 -10.27 8.36
CA THR A 108 -0.39 -10.84 8.90
C THR A 108 -0.46 -11.01 10.42
N GLY A 109 -0.94 -9.98 11.14
CA GLY A 109 -1.12 -10.03 12.58
C GLY A 109 -2.15 -11.08 13.03
N GLN A 110 -3.27 -11.17 12.31
CA GLN A 110 -4.32 -12.18 12.56
C GLN A 110 -3.78 -13.61 12.36
N TYR A 111 -3.05 -13.86 11.27
CA TYR A 111 -2.44 -15.17 11.01
C TYR A 111 -1.41 -15.54 12.07
N THR A 112 -0.58 -14.59 12.48
CA THR A 112 0.44 -14.82 13.52
C THR A 112 -0.22 -15.19 14.86
N ARG A 113 -1.28 -14.49 15.25
CA ARG A 113 -2.02 -14.80 16.48
C ARG A 113 -2.73 -16.16 16.40
N ALA A 114 -3.40 -16.46 15.29
CA ALA A 114 -4.05 -17.76 15.08
C ALA A 114 -3.03 -18.92 15.13
N GLU A 115 -1.83 -18.73 14.58
CA GLU A 115 -0.76 -19.74 14.63
C GLU A 115 -0.26 -19.95 16.08
N GLN A 116 -0.11 -18.88 16.86
CA GLN A 116 0.29 -18.98 18.27
C GLN A 116 -0.77 -19.70 19.11
N GLU A 117 -2.05 -19.37 18.90
CA GLU A 117 -3.17 -20.03 19.59
C GLU A 117 -3.26 -21.52 19.22
N GLU A 118 -3.07 -21.86 17.94
CA GLU A 118 -3.07 -23.26 17.50
C GLU A 118 -1.88 -24.03 18.05
N ARG A 119 -0.67 -23.43 18.05
CA ARG A 119 0.50 -24.04 18.71
C ARG A 119 0.27 -24.26 20.20
N ALA A 120 -0.34 -23.30 20.89
CA ALA A 120 -0.68 -23.44 22.31
C ALA A 120 -1.68 -24.59 22.55
N ARG A 121 -2.71 -24.72 21.71
CA ARG A 121 -3.65 -25.85 21.74
C ARG A 121 -2.97 -27.19 21.47
N MET A 122 -2.14 -27.27 20.43
CA MET A 122 -1.39 -28.48 20.09
C MET A 122 -0.44 -28.89 21.22
N ASN A 123 0.26 -27.93 21.83
CA ASN A 123 1.14 -28.21 22.98
C ASN A 123 0.35 -28.68 24.21
N ALA A 124 -0.84 -28.12 24.46
CA ALA A 124 -1.72 -28.56 25.54
C ALA A 124 -2.24 -29.99 25.30
N ILE A 125 -2.52 -30.37 24.06
CA ILE A 125 -2.98 -31.73 23.68
C ILE A 125 -1.83 -32.74 23.71
N ASN A 126 -0.62 -32.34 23.27
CA ASN A 126 0.59 -33.19 23.26
C ASN A 126 1.32 -33.26 24.61
N SER A 127 0.77 -32.66 25.68
CA SER A 127 1.26 -32.85 27.04
C SER A 127 0.32 -33.82 27.78
N PRO A 128 0.37 -35.14 27.50
CA PRO A 128 -0.36 -36.12 28.30
C PRO A 128 0.28 -36.16 29.68
N PHE A 129 -0.53 -35.92 30.72
CA PHE A 129 -0.32 -36.20 32.14
C PHE A 129 1.15 -36.24 32.63
N GLY A 130 1.56 -35.21 33.36
CA GLY A 130 2.69 -35.33 34.29
C GLY A 130 2.44 -36.37 35.37
#